data_AF-A0A966FP74-F1
#
_entry.id   AF-A0A966FP74-F1
#
_cell.length_a   1.000
_cell.length_b   1.000
_cell.length_c   1.000
_cell.angle_alpha   90.00
_cell.angle_beta   90.00
_cell.angle_gamma   90.00
#
_symmetry.space_group_name_H-M   'P 1'
#
loop_
_entity.id
_entity.type
_entity.pdbx_description
1 polymer ?
#
loop_
_entity_poly.entity_id
_entity_poly.type
_entity_poly.pdbx_seq_one_letter_code
_entity_poly.pdbx_strand_id
1 'polypeptide(L)'
;EITVIDISTGKPVSFARTGYFYTDENGKSVFLGTILNNRLNISRIGYKDKIVSLPVRLLKKTVETQIEENNYQGLVDQVTQWSGNLNKYKYTFSTNLIQNNATEVVEFDARKIGKDFYFVTKNSGDETKTITVISTGNDMYVSENGEPLKGPLSDQDRQKFANENIVFLPLNDIISGSFPADEPLEMKFDKNTIEILWSGTNTASIHIDKNGNVSEIDFSEVGPNKTFWATLKINTINVEEINANENGQ
;
A
#
# COMPACT_ATOMS: atom_id res chain seq x y z
N GLU A 1 -24.23 -6.75 -14.94
CA GLU A 1 -23.36 -5.58 -15.18
C GLU A 1 -23.73 -4.53 -14.16
N ILE A 2 -22.72 -3.99 -13.49
CA ILE A 2 -22.86 -2.88 -12.56
C ILE A 2 -21.89 -1.78 -13.00
N THR A 3 -22.36 -0.54 -13.02
CA THR A 3 -21.53 0.65 -13.24
C THR A 3 -21.48 1.42 -11.93
N VAL A 4 -20.28 1.69 -11.44
CA VAL A 4 -20.03 2.45 -10.23
C VAL A 4 -19.54 3.84 -10.60
N ILE A 5 -20.19 4.85 -10.06
CA ILE A 5 -19.94 6.27 -10.36
C ILE A 5 -19.68 7.00 -9.05
N ASP A 6 -18.77 7.96 -9.08
CA ASP A 6 -18.55 8.89 -7.99
C ASP A 6 -19.67 9.94 -7.99
N ILE A 7 -20.35 10.10 -6.85
CA ILE A 7 -21.43 11.06 -6.70
C ILE A 7 -20.98 12.52 -6.86
N SER A 8 -19.72 12.83 -6.52
CA SER A 8 -19.20 14.20 -6.49
C SER A 8 -18.88 14.68 -7.91
N THR A 9 -18.18 13.85 -8.69
CA THR A 9 -17.70 14.19 -10.03
C THR A 9 -18.57 13.64 -11.15
N GLY A 10 -19.43 12.67 -10.87
CA GLY A 10 -20.19 11.92 -11.89
C GLY A 10 -19.29 11.02 -12.76
N LYS A 11 -18.00 10.84 -12.42
CA LYS A 11 -17.07 10.02 -13.18
C LYS A 11 -17.13 8.55 -12.75
N PRO A 12 -16.75 7.60 -13.62
CA PRO A 12 -16.68 6.19 -13.25
C PRO A 12 -15.61 5.91 -12.20
N VAL A 13 -15.91 5.00 -11.26
CA VAL A 13 -14.95 4.55 -10.23
C VAL A 13 -14.34 3.23 -10.64
N SER A 14 -13.05 3.25 -11.01
CA SER A 14 -12.32 2.05 -11.36
C SER A 14 -11.90 1.23 -10.14
N PHE A 15 -11.78 -0.07 -10.35
CA PHE A 15 -11.26 -1.05 -9.38
C PHE A 15 -12.02 -1.08 -8.05
N ALA A 16 -13.29 -0.67 -8.06
CA ALA A 16 -14.21 -0.88 -6.96
C ALA A 16 -14.59 -2.36 -6.88
N ARG A 17 -14.44 -2.95 -5.69
CA ARG A 17 -14.86 -4.32 -5.43
C ARG A 17 -16.39 -4.38 -5.44
N THR A 18 -16.94 -5.31 -6.21
CA THR A 18 -18.37 -5.59 -6.35
C THR A 18 -18.61 -7.07 -6.03
N GLY A 19 -18.63 -7.41 -4.74
CA GLY A 19 -18.61 -8.81 -4.29
C GLY A 19 -17.23 -9.47 -4.49
N TYR A 20 -17.11 -10.39 -5.44
CA TYR A 20 -15.84 -11.07 -5.78
C TYR A 20 -15.16 -10.51 -7.04
N PHE A 21 -15.77 -9.52 -7.68
CA PHE A 21 -15.28 -8.92 -8.92
C PHE A 21 -14.87 -7.48 -8.68
N TYR A 22 -14.15 -6.90 -9.62
CA TYR A 22 -13.74 -5.50 -9.60
C TYR A 22 -14.32 -4.77 -10.81
N THR A 23 -14.54 -3.47 -10.69
CA THR A 23 -14.84 -2.64 -11.85
C THR A 23 -13.59 -2.41 -12.69
N ASP A 24 -13.75 -2.32 -14.00
CA ASP A 24 -12.70 -1.92 -14.94
C ASP A 24 -12.41 -0.40 -14.86
N GLU A 25 -11.55 0.10 -15.74
CA GLU A 25 -11.23 1.54 -15.81
C GLU A 25 -12.43 2.45 -16.12
N ASN A 26 -13.52 1.88 -16.66
CA ASN A 26 -14.75 2.59 -16.97
C ASN A 26 -15.80 2.42 -15.87
N GLY A 27 -15.40 1.94 -14.69
CA GLY A 27 -16.27 1.73 -13.54
C GLY A 27 -17.26 0.58 -13.73
N LYS A 28 -17.05 -0.33 -14.69
CA LYS A 28 -17.99 -1.41 -15.01
C LYS A 28 -17.49 -2.76 -14.50
N SER A 29 -18.38 -3.53 -13.89
CA SER A 29 -18.14 -4.94 -13.56
C SER A 29 -19.24 -5.83 -14.12
N VAL A 30 -18.84 -6.94 -14.75
CA VAL A 30 -19.76 -7.91 -15.35
C VAL A 30 -19.51 -9.27 -14.72
N PHE A 31 -20.55 -9.85 -14.17
CA PHE A 31 -20.49 -11.17 -13.54
C PHE A 31 -21.82 -11.91 -13.68
N LEU A 32 -21.74 -13.23 -13.55
CA LEU A 32 -22.92 -14.10 -13.43
C LEU A 32 -23.37 -14.09 -11.98
N GLY A 33 -24.60 -13.65 -11.73
CA GLY A 33 -25.23 -13.65 -10.41
C GLY A 33 -26.35 -14.67 -10.33
N THR A 34 -26.55 -15.29 -9.16
CA THR A 34 -27.74 -16.10 -8.89
C THR A 34 -28.93 -15.21 -8.56
N ILE A 35 -30.14 -15.74 -8.74
CA ILE A 35 -31.41 -15.03 -8.52
C ILE A 35 -31.64 -14.70 -7.03
N LEU A 36 -30.83 -15.29 -6.13
CA LEU A 36 -31.08 -15.32 -4.68
C LEU A 36 -30.28 -14.28 -3.89
N ASN A 37 -29.11 -13.85 -4.37
CA ASN A 37 -28.29 -12.87 -3.64
C ASN A 37 -28.46 -11.47 -4.21
N ASN A 38 -29.45 -10.74 -3.68
CA ASN A 38 -29.87 -9.43 -4.16
C ASN A 38 -29.11 -8.27 -3.50
N ARG A 39 -28.06 -8.51 -2.72
CA ARG A 39 -27.28 -7.43 -2.11
C ARG A 39 -25.81 -7.60 -2.44
N LEU A 40 -25.19 -6.49 -2.82
CA LEU A 40 -23.80 -6.45 -3.21
C LEU A 40 -23.13 -5.32 -2.45
N ASN A 41 -22.08 -5.63 -1.70
CA ASN A 41 -21.24 -4.60 -1.09
C ASN A 41 -20.30 -4.05 -2.16
N ILE A 42 -20.23 -2.72 -2.24
CA ILE A 42 -19.31 -1.97 -3.07
C ILE A 42 -18.32 -1.30 -2.15
N SER A 43 -17.03 -1.63 -2.33
CA SER A 43 -15.95 -1.08 -1.52
C SER A 43 -14.77 -0.72 -2.42
N ARG A 44 -14.18 0.46 -2.23
CA ARG A 44 -12.96 0.92 -2.92
C ARG A 44 -12.22 1.85 -1.98
N ILE A 45 -10.90 1.65 -1.82
CA ILE A 45 -10.09 2.53 -0.97
C ILE A 45 -10.27 3.99 -1.41
N GLY A 46 -10.59 4.87 -0.47
CA GLY A 46 -10.92 6.27 -0.72
C GLY A 46 -12.41 6.57 -0.95
N TYR A 47 -13.28 5.56 -0.92
CA TYR A 47 -14.73 5.75 -0.98
C TYR A 47 -15.40 5.06 0.22
N LYS A 48 -16.57 5.56 0.59
CA LYS A 48 -17.41 4.92 1.60
C LYS A 48 -18.03 3.64 1.03
N ASP A 49 -18.02 2.59 1.84
CA ASP A 49 -18.68 1.32 1.50
C ASP A 49 -20.18 1.53 1.29
N LYS A 50 -20.73 0.87 0.27
CA LYS A 50 -22.16 0.95 -0.06
C LYS A 50 -22.75 -0.42 -0.38
N ILE A 51 -23.85 -0.75 0.30
CA ILE A 51 -24.64 -1.94 -0.02
C ILE A 51 -25.69 -1.57 -1.06
N VAL A 52 -25.63 -2.20 -2.22
CA VAL A 52 -26.58 -2.02 -3.32
C VAL A 52 -27.51 -3.22 -3.40
N SER A 53 -28.82 -2.94 -3.48
CA SER A 53 -29.81 -3.98 -3.73
C SER A 53 -30.02 -4.18 -5.23
N LEU A 54 -29.72 -5.37 -5.73
CA LEU A 54 -29.96 -5.75 -7.12
C LEU A 54 -31.41 -6.19 -7.31
N PRO A 55 -32.11 -5.70 -8.34
CA PRO A 55 -33.49 -6.10 -8.62
C PRO A 55 -33.57 -7.56 -9.08
N VAL A 56 -34.60 -8.30 -8.67
CA VAL A 56 -34.87 -9.69 -9.12
C VAL A 56 -35.44 -9.67 -10.54
N ARG A 57 -34.75 -10.29 -11.51
CA ARG A 57 -35.19 -10.55 -12.90
C ARG A 57 -34.38 -11.70 -13.53
N LEU A 58 -34.95 -12.34 -14.56
CA LEU A 58 -34.46 -13.57 -15.22
C LEU A 58 -33.41 -13.36 -16.34
N LEU A 59 -33.11 -12.12 -16.77
CA LEU A 59 -32.23 -11.79 -17.91
C LEU A 59 -31.02 -10.92 -17.51
N LYS A 60 -30.12 -10.59 -18.48
CA LYS A 60 -29.00 -9.64 -18.27
C LYS A 60 -29.53 -8.34 -17.65
N LYS A 61 -28.82 -7.86 -16.62
CA LYS A 61 -29.11 -6.59 -15.93
C LYS A 61 -27.92 -5.65 -16.01
N THR A 62 -28.24 -4.37 -16.13
CA THR A 62 -27.33 -3.26 -15.92
C THR A 62 -27.86 -2.44 -14.75
N VAL A 63 -27.03 -2.23 -13.73
CA VAL A 63 -27.35 -1.40 -12.56
C VAL A 63 -26.31 -0.30 -12.49
N GLU A 64 -26.75 0.94 -12.34
CA GLU A 64 -25.86 2.05 -12.05
C GLU A 64 -25.98 2.40 -10.56
N THR A 65 -24.86 2.68 -9.92
CA THR A 65 -24.81 3.06 -8.51
C THR A 65 -23.77 4.13 -8.29
N GLN A 66 -24.12 5.07 -7.43
CA GLN A 66 -23.24 6.13 -7.00
C GLN A 66 -22.63 5.79 -5.64
N ILE A 67 -21.36 6.10 -5.43
CA ILE A 67 -20.68 6.00 -4.13
C ILE A 67 -20.07 7.36 -3.77
N GLU A 68 -19.95 7.60 -2.46
CA GLU A 68 -19.38 8.84 -1.92
C GLU A 68 -17.89 8.64 -1.65
N GLU A 69 -17.08 9.65 -1.98
CA GLU A 69 -15.71 9.75 -1.53
C GLU A 69 -15.64 9.73 0.01
N ASN A 70 -14.56 9.16 0.53
CA ASN A 70 -14.28 9.17 1.96
C ASN A 70 -13.60 10.49 2.34
N ASN A 71 -13.68 10.87 3.62
CA ASN A 71 -12.85 11.96 4.13
C ASN A 71 -11.40 11.48 4.31
N TYR A 72 -10.50 12.42 4.60
CA TYR A 72 -9.08 12.12 4.73
C TYR A 72 -8.80 11.04 5.79
N GLN A 73 -9.35 11.20 6.99
CA GLN A 73 -9.18 10.21 8.05
C GLN A 73 -9.70 8.82 7.63
N GLY A 74 -10.86 8.76 7.00
CA GLY A 74 -11.43 7.50 6.52
C GLY A 74 -10.60 6.85 5.42
N LEU A 75 -9.93 7.62 4.57
CA LEU A 75 -8.95 7.10 3.61
C LEU A 75 -7.71 6.53 4.31
N VAL A 76 -7.13 7.27 5.26
CA VAL A 76 -5.95 6.81 6.03
C VAL A 76 -6.28 5.54 6.81
N ASP A 77 -7.45 5.48 7.44
CA ASP A 77 -7.93 4.30 8.16
C ASP A 77 -8.08 3.08 7.21
N GLN A 78 -8.65 3.29 6.02
CA GLN A 78 -8.81 2.24 5.02
C GLN A 78 -7.47 1.70 4.52
N VAL A 79 -6.50 2.57 4.24
CA VAL A 79 -5.16 2.17 3.78
C VAL A 79 -4.40 1.44 4.89
N THR A 80 -4.47 1.94 6.12
CA THR A 80 -3.85 1.32 7.29
C THR A 80 -4.46 -0.07 7.54
N GLN A 81 -5.79 -0.17 7.61
CA GLN A 81 -6.50 -1.44 7.79
C GLN A 81 -6.20 -2.43 6.66
N TRP A 82 -6.18 -1.98 5.40
CA TRP A 82 -5.80 -2.81 4.27
C TRP A 82 -4.41 -3.41 4.48
N SER A 83 -3.42 -2.58 4.83
CA SER A 83 -2.04 -3.04 5.04
C SER A 83 -1.89 -4.00 6.21
N GLY A 84 -2.63 -3.78 7.31
CA GLY A 84 -2.66 -4.66 8.49
C GLY A 84 -3.26 -6.04 8.20
N ASN A 85 -4.15 -6.14 7.21
CA ASN A 85 -4.76 -7.42 6.80
C ASN A 85 -3.88 -8.23 5.83
N LEU A 86 -2.76 -7.67 5.35
CA LEU A 86 -1.88 -8.37 4.43
C LEU A 86 -1.03 -9.42 5.17
N ASN A 87 -1.29 -10.68 4.84
CA ASN A 87 -0.46 -11.79 5.30
C ASN A 87 0.77 -12.05 4.43
N LYS A 88 0.80 -11.52 3.20
CA LYS A 88 1.92 -11.66 2.27
C LYS A 88 2.10 -10.39 1.44
N TYR A 89 3.30 -9.82 1.40
CA TYR A 89 3.61 -8.65 0.58
C TYR A 89 5.12 -8.53 0.36
N LYS A 90 5.52 -7.81 -0.68
CA LYS A 90 6.83 -7.18 -0.85
C LYS A 90 6.62 -5.67 -0.93
N TYR A 91 7.51 -4.88 -0.34
CA TYR A 91 7.57 -3.47 -0.64
C TYR A 91 9.01 -3.01 -0.85
N THR A 92 9.15 -1.96 -1.64
CA THR A 92 10.38 -1.17 -1.75
C THR A 92 10.04 0.23 -1.24
N PHE A 93 10.80 0.72 -0.27
CA PHE A 93 10.68 2.08 0.24
C PHE A 93 11.96 2.82 -0.11
N SER A 94 11.85 3.92 -0.85
CA SER A 94 12.98 4.73 -1.25
C SER A 94 12.78 6.14 -0.72
N THR A 95 13.73 6.66 0.06
CA THR A 95 13.71 8.04 0.56
C THR A 95 14.91 8.81 0.05
N ASN A 96 14.65 10.04 -0.40
CA ASN A 96 15.68 11.01 -0.73
C ASN A 96 15.73 12.07 0.37
N LEU A 97 16.80 12.10 1.15
CA LEU A 97 17.05 13.18 2.11
C LEU A 97 18.04 14.17 1.50
N ILE A 98 17.62 15.43 1.36
CA ILE A 98 18.56 16.52 1.09
C ILE A 98 19.09 17.03 2.42
N GLN A 99 20.36 16.72 2.72
CA GLN A 99 21.12 17.33 3.80
C GLN A 99 22.39 17.97 3.24
N ASN A 100 22.64 19.24 3.56
CA ASN A 100 23.88 19.95 3.19
C ASN A 100 24.26 19.87 1.70
N ASN A 101 23.30 20.03 0.79
CA ASN A 101 23.46 19.91 -0.68
C ASN A 101 23.87 18.52 -1.21
N ALA A 102 23.80 17.47 -0.39
CA ALA A 102 23.93 16.08 -0.81
C ALA A 102 22.57 15.38 -0.72
N THR A 103 22.28 14.54 -1.72
CA THR A 103 21.11 13.66 -1.72
C THR A 103 21.54 12.30 -1.20
N GLU A 104 21.06 11.92 -0.02
CA GLU A 104 21.19 10.56 0.48
C GLU A 104 19.96 9.76 0.05
N VAL A 105 20.18 8.68 -0.70
CA VAL A 105 19.13 7.72 -1.06
C VAL A 105 19.22 6.53 -0.11
N VAL A 106 18.11 6.23 0.55
CA VAL A 106 17.97 5.02 1.34
C VAL A 106 16.88 4.17 0.71
N GLU A 107 17.25 2.96 0.30
CA GLU A 107 16.33 1.98 -0.28
C GLU A 107 16.19 0.78 0.65
N PHE A 108 14.94 0.42 0.92
CA PHE A 108 14.57 -0.72 1.74
C PHE A 108 13.73 -1.67 0.91
N ASP A 109 14.16 -2.92 0.79
CA ASP A 109 13.35 -4.01 0.26
C ASP A 109 12.90 -4.91 1.40
N ALA A 110 11.61 -5.13 1.56
CA ALA A 110 11.12 -6.08 2.55
C ALA A 110 10.04 -6.99 2.00
N ARG A 111 9.93 -8.18 2.57
CA ARG A 111 8.86 -9.14 2.29
C ARG A 111 8.31 -9.74 3.58
N LYS A 112 7.00 -9.95 3.63
CA LYS A 112 6.31 -10.69 4.70
C LYS A 112 5.68 -11.94 4.13
N ILE A 113 5.79 -13.06 4.84
CA ILE A 113 5.09 -14.32 4.55
C ILE A 113 4.56 -14.89 5.87
N GLY A 114 3.25 -14.75 6.11
CA GLY A 114 2.65 -15.14 7.37
C GLY A 114 3.20 -14.31 8.53
N LYS A 115 3.88 -14.98 9.46
CA LYS A 115 4.58 -14.36 10.61
C LYS A 115 6.03 -13.99 10.30
N ASP A 116 6.59 -14.54 9.22
CA ASP A 116 8.00 -14.36 8.89
C ASP A 116 8.16 -13.06 8.10
N PHE A 117 9.20 -12.31 8.41
CA PHE A 117 9.50 -11.02 7.81
C PHE A 117 10.96 -10.98 7.40
N TYR A 118 11.24 -10.49 6.19
CA TYR A 118 12.57 -10.36 5.64
C TYR A 118 12.76 -8.93 5.21
N PHE A 119 13.93 -8.38 5.46
CA PHE A 119 14.24 -6.99 5.23
C PHE A 119 15.67 -6.88 4.70
N VAL A 120 15.87 -6.05 3.69
CA VAL A 120 17.16 -5.69 3.12
C VAL A 120 17.21 -4.18 3.02
N THR A 121 18.19 -3.56 3.68
CA THR A 121 18.45 -2.12 3.51
C THR A 121 19.73 -1.91 2.72
N LYS A 122 19.71 -0.90 1.85
CA LYS A 122 20.86 -0.40 1.11
C LYS A 122 20.91 1.12 1.27
N ASN A 123 21.93 1.60 1.96
CA ASN A 123 22.16 3.03 2.12
C ASN A 123 23.18 3.47 1.06
N SER A 124 22.88 4.55 0.32
CA SER A 124 23.84 5.14 -0.61
C SER A 124 24.55 6.34 0.03
N GLY A 125 25.85 6.16 0.30
CA GLY A 125 26.85 7.19 0.61
C GLY A 125 28.19 6.77 -0.01
N ASP A 126 29.33 7.25 0.52
CA ASP A 126 30.67 6.82 0.04
C ASP A 126 30.92 5.30 0.20
N GLU A 127 30.14 4.61 1.05
CA GLU A 127 30.15 3.14 1.17
C GLU A 127 28.71 2.58 1.15
N THR A 128 28.46 1.57 0.31
CA THR A 128 27.18 0.86 0.27
C THR A 128 27.17 -0.24 1.34
N LYS A 129 26.36 -0.08 2.41
CA LYS A 129 26.11 -1.14 3.40
C LYS A 129 24.84 -1.91 3.02
N THR A 130 24.94 -3.23 2.91
CA THR A 130 23.78 -4.12 2.68
C THR A 130 23.52 -4.92 3.95
N ILE A 131 22.30 -4.86 4.49
CA ILE A 131 21.95 -5.60 5.71
C ILE A 131 20.69 -6.38 5.44
N THR A 132 20.78 -7.70 5.56
CA THR A 132 19.64 -8.62 5.45
C THR A 132 19.22 -9.07 6.83
N VAL A 133 17.94 -8.95 7.15
CA VAL A 133 17.38 -9.43 8.42
C VAL A 133 16.22 -10.35 8.14
N ILE A 134 16.16 -11.43 8.91
CA ILE A 134 15.12 -12.43 8.88
C ILE A 134 14.52 -12.52 10.28
N SER A 135 13.26 -12.16 10.41
CA SER A 135 12.44 -12.40 11.59
C SER A 135 11.57 -13.63 11.34
N THR A 136 11.71 -14.67 12.15
CA THR A 136 10.87 -15.87 12.08
C THR A 136 10.38 -16.25 13.46
N GLY A 137 9.05 -16.24 13.64
CA GLY A 137 8.45 -16.32 14.97
C GLY A 137 8.89 -15.14 15.85
N ASN A 138 9.64 -15.43 16.93
CA ASN A 138 10.15 -14.41 17.86
C ASN A 138 11.66 -14.14 17.67
N ASP A 139 12.31 -14.94 16.83
CA ASP A 139 13.75 -14.88 16.63
C ASP A 139 14.09 -13.99 15.44
N MET A 140 15.19 -13.24 15.56
CA MET A 140 15.71 -12.42 14.47
C MET A 140 17.14 -12.80 14.15
N TYR A 141 17.48 -12.80 12.87
CA TYR A 141 18.80 -13.16 12.34
C TYR A 141 19.26 -12.07 11.37
N VAL A 142 20.55 -11.74 11.35
CA VAL A 142 21.11 -10.69 10.51
C VAL A 142 22.32 -11.15 9.72
N SER A 143 22.45 -10.67 8.50
CA SER A 143 23.64 -10.77 7.65
C SER A 143 24.02 -9.35 7.23
N GLU A 144 25.30 -9.01 7.38
CA GLU A 144 25.85 -7.72 6.96
C GLU A 144 26.82 -7.97 5.81
N ASN A 145 26.67 -7.25 4.69
CA ASN A 145 27.56 -7.29 3.54
C ASN A 145 27.82 -8.69 2.96
N GLY A 146 26.82 -9.58 3.01
CA GLY A 146 26.92 -10.95 2.49
C GLY A 146 27.58 -11.94 3.45
N GLU A 147 27.95 -11.53 4.66
CA GLU A 147 28.42 -12.42 5.72
C GLU A 147 27.35 -13.44 6.13
N PRO A 148 27.71 -14.60 6.68
CA PRO A 148 26.73 -15.58 7.16
C PRO A 148 25.72 -14.99 8.14
N LEU A 149 24.48 -15.49 8.10
CA LEU A 149 23.42 -15.10 9.04
C LEU A 149 23.86 -15.38 10.48
N LYS A 150 23.77 -14.35 11.34
CA LYS A 150 24.03 -14.40 12.77
C LYS A 150 22.71 -14.25 13.54
N GLY A 151 22.50 -15.08 14.55
CA GLY A 151 21.33 -14.98 15.43
C GLY A 151 21.05 -16.29 16.17
N PRO A 152 20.00 -16.33 17.02
CA PRO A 152 19.04 -15.24 17.27
C PRO A 152 19.68 -14.01 17.93
N LEU A 153 19.28 -12.82 17.49
CA LEU A 153 19.77 -11.54 18.03
C LEU A 153 19.29 -11.31 19.46
N SER A 154 20.22 -10.91 20.34
CA SER A 154 19.89 -10.43 21.68
C SER A 154 19.19 -9.07 21.65
N ASP A 155 18.52 -8.69 22.74
CA ASP A 155 17.88 -7.36 22.83
C ASP A 155 18.88 -6.21 22.64
N GLN A 156 20.13 -6.39 23.07
CA GLN A 156 21.21 -5.42 22.86
C GLN A 156 21.58 -5.30 21.37
N ASP A 157 21.66 -6.41 20.64
CA ASP A 157 21.94 -6.39 19.20
C ASP A 157 20.80 -5.68 18.45
N ARG A 158 19.55 -5.96 18.83
CA ARG A 158 18.37 -5.28 18.26
C ARG A 158 18.43 -3.78 18.49
N GLN A 159 18.81 -3.34 19.68
CA GLN A 159 18.94 -1.92 20.02
C GLN A 159 20.10 -1.24 19.27
N LYS A 160 21.20 -1.96 19.00
CA LYS A 160 22.29 -1.46 18.16
C LYS A 160 21.81 -1.13 16.75
N PHE A 161 21.02 -2.01 16.12
CA PHE A 161 20.44 -1.76 14.80
C PHE A 161 19.51 -0.54 14.81
N ALA A 162 18.66 -0.40 15.83
CA ALA A 162 17.81 0.78 15.97
C ALA A 162 18.62 2.09 16.09
N ASN A 163 19.73 2.09 16.84
CA ASN A 163 20.62 3.25 16.99
C ASN A 163 21.36 3.60 15.68
N GLU A 164 21.62 2.62 14.82
CA GLU A 164 22.17 2.82 13.48
C GLU A 164 21.11 3.24 12.44
N ASN A 165 19.89 3.59 12.88
CA ASN A 165 18.73 3.87 12.03
C ASN A 165 18.33 2.71 11.09
N ILE A 166 18.75 1.49 11.40
CA ILE A 166 18.35 0.29 10.68
C ILE A 166 17.10 -0.23 11.38
N VAL A 167 15.94 0.28 10.95
CA VAL A 167 14.65 0.02 11.61
C VAL A 167 13.85 -1.01 10.82
N PHE A 168 13.43 -2.07 11.51
CA PHE A 168 12.43 -3.01 11.00
C PHE A 168 11.07 -2.34 11.02
N LEU A 169 10.54 -2.01 9.85
CA LEU A 169 9.25 -1.35 9.74
C LEU A 169 8.27 -2.24 8.97
N PRO A 170 7.33 -2.91 9.65
CA PRO A 170 6.15 -3.47 9.01
C PRO A 170 5.47 -2.42 8.12
N LEU A 171 4.87 -2.86 7.01
CA LEU A 171 4.24 -1.94 6.04
C LEU A 171 3.20 -1.03 6.69
N ASN A 172 2.43 -1.56 7.64
CA ASN A 172 1.44 -0.82 8.41
C ASN A 172 2.06 0.32 9.23
N ASP A 173 3.26 0.12 9.77
CA ASP A 173 3.95 1.12 10.59
C ASP A 173 4.53 2.23 9.70
N ILE A 174 5.03 1.88 8.50
CA ILE A 174 5.43 2.86 7.49
C ILE A 174 4.23 3.73 7.09
N ILE A 175 3.11 3.10 6.73
CA ILE A 175 1.91 3.81 6.28
C ILE A 175 1.37 4.72 7.37
N SER A 176 1.15 4.21 8.58
CA SER A 176 0.61 4.99 9.70
C SER A 176 1.53 6.14 10.14
N GLY A 177 2.85 5.99 9.98
CA GLY A 177 3.83 7.04 10.27
C GLY A 177 4.04 8.05 9.14
N SER A 178 3.59 7.77 7.92
CA SER A 178 3.88 8.62 6.74
C SER A 178 2.79 9.65 6.44
N PHE A 179 1.53 9.37 6.82
CA PHE A 179 0.42 10.31 6.61
C PHE A 179 0.41 11.42 7.68
N PRO A 180 0.41 12.71 7.31
CA PRO A 180 0.30 13.81 8.27
C PRO A 180 -0.99 13.75 9.11
N ALA A 181 -0.93 14.21 10.35
CA ALA A 181 -2.14 14.33 11.18
C ALA A 181 -3.05 15.50 10.75
N ASP A 182 -2.48 16.50 10.06
CA ASP A 182 -3.22 17.66 9.58
C ASP A 182 -4.12 17.30 8.39
N GLU A 183 -5.34 17.83 8.38
CA GLU A 183 -6.26 17.70 7.25
C GLU A 183 -5.68 18.34 5.99
N PRO A 184 -5.78 17.70 4.81
CA PRO A 184 -5.34 18.26 3.55
C PRO A 184 -6.20 19.43 3.11
N LEU A 185 -5.64 20.28 2.24
CA LEU A 185 -6.38 21.34 1.56
C LEU A 185 -7.34 20.77 0.52
N GLU A 186 -6.92 19.70 -0.16
CA GLU A 186 -7.69 19.09 -1.24
C GLU A 186 -7.39 17.59 -1.36
N MET A 187 -8.40 16.82 -1.73
CA MET A 187 -8.24 15.46 -2.23
C MET A 187 -8.89 15.35 -3.61
N LYS A 188 -8.21 14.67 -4.54
CA LYS A 188 -8.71 14.40 -5.89
C LYS A 188 -8.73 12.91 -6.13
N PHE A 189 -9.87 12.41 -6.57
CA PHE A 189 -10.07 11.02 -6.93
C PHE A 189 -10.13 10.93 -8.46
N ASP A 190 -9.11 10.35 -9.07
CA ASP A 190 -9.09 10.14 -10.52
C ASP A 190 -8.77 8.68 -10.86
N LYS A 191 -9.74 7.98 -11.44
CA LYS A 191 -9.64 6.55 -11.79
C LYS A 191 -9.03 5.71 -10.66
N ASN A 192 -7.76 5.38 -10.79
CA ASN A 192 -7.00 4.50 -9.92
C ASN A 192 -6.02 5.24 -9.00
N THR A 193 -5.98 6.57 -9.04
CA THR A 193 -5.13 7.39 -8.19
C THR A 193 -5.98 8.24 -7.26
N ILE A 194 -5.47 8.45 -6.05
CA ILE A 194 -5.99 9.42 -5.10
C ILE A 194 -4.86 10.38 -4.79
N GLU A 195 -5.02 11.64 -5.19
CA GLU A 195 -4.06 12.70 -4.90
C GLU A 195 -4.52 13.47 -3.67
N ILE A 196 -3.59 13.75 -2.77
CA ILE A 196 -3.80 14.49 -1.54
C ILE A 196 -2.83 15.66 -1.53
N LEU A 197 -3.35 16.88 -1.35
CA LEU A 197 -2.58 18.11 -1.37
C LEU A 197 -2.69 18.81 -0.01
N TRP A 198 -1.55 19.06 0.61
CA TRP A 198 -1.41 19.96 1.75
C TRP A 198 -0.85 21.31 1.30
N SER A 199 -0.56 22.19 2.25
CA SER A 199 0.01 23.51 1.95
C SER A 199 1.38 23.42 1.28
N GLY A 200 1.63 24.36 0.36
CA GLY A 200 2.87 24.41 -0.40
C GLY A 200 2.89 23.33 -1.48
N THR A 201 3.88 22.44 -1.38
CA THR A 201 4.21 21.39 -2.35
C THR A 201 4.09 19.99 -1.76
N ASN A 202 3.65 19.91 -0.51
CA ASN A 202 3.43 18.69 0.24
C ASN A 202 2.28 17.91 -0.40
N THR A 203 2.57 16.80 -1.06
CA THR A 203 1.57 15.95 -1.71
C THR A 203 1.77 14.49 -1.38
N ALA A 204 0.67 13.73 -1.46
CA ALA A 204 0.72 12.28 -1.51
C ALA A 204 -0.16 11.76 -2.64
N SER A 205 0.27 10.68 -3.29
CA SER A 205 -0.48 9.99 -4.32
C SER A 205 -0.58 8.51 -3.99
N ILE A 206 -1.80 7.99 -3.91
CA ILE A 206 -2.08 6.58 -3.64
C ILE A 206 -2.58 5.94 -4.92
N HIS A 207 -1.83 4.96 -5.43
CA HIS A 207 -2.19 4.19 -6.61
C HIS A 207 -2.86 2.88 -6.23
N ILE A 208 -3.99 2.59 -6.86
CA ILE A 208 -4.80 1.40 -6.67
C ILE A 208 -4.64 0.47 -7.89
N ASP A 209 -4.35 -0.80 -7.64
CA ASP A 209 -4.26 -1.81 -8.69
C ASP A 209 -5.63 -2.30 -9.18
N LYS A 210 -5.62 -3.11 -10.23
CA LYS A 210 -6.83 -3.71 -10.81
C LYS A 210 -7.63 -4.63 -9.86
N ASN A 211 -7.01 -5.04 -8.75
CA ASN A 211 -7.60 -5.86 -7.70
C ASN A 211 -8.05 -5.03 -6.49
N GLY A 212 -8.08 -3.70 -6.62
CA GLY A 212 -8.51 -2.78 -5.57
C GLY A 212 -7.53 -2.66 -4.39
N ASN A 213 -6.28 -3.11 -4.54
CA ASN A 213 -5.23 -2.99 -3.53
C ASN A 213 -4.41 -1.72 -3.76
N VAL A 214 -3.80 -1.18 -2.71
CA VAL A 214 -2.78 -0.13 -2.90
C VAL A 214 -1.52 -0.78 -3.48
N SER A 215 -1.03 -0.23 -4.59
CA SER A 215 0.19 -0.69 -5.27
C SER A 215 1.37 0.25 -5.08
N GLU A 216 1.12 1.54 -4.87
CA GLU A 216 2.16 2.54 -4.71
C GLU A 216 1.62 3.70 -3.87
N ILE A 217 2.45 4.24 -2.99
CA ILE A 217 2.19 5.51 -2.31
C ILE A 217 3.42 6.39 -2.51
N ASP A 218 3.23 7.52 -3.17
CA ASP A 218 4.26 8.54 -3.34
C ASP A 218 4.00 9.68 -2.37
N PHE A 219 5.02 10.11 -1.66
CA PHE A 219 5.03 11.30 -0.82
C PHE A 219 6.05 12.28 -1.41
N SER A 220 5.62 13.49 -1.72
CA SER A 220 6.49 14.58 -2.16
C SER A 220 6.46 15.72 -1.15
N GLU A 221 7.64 16.12 -0.67
CA GLU A 221 7.87 17.29 0.18
C GLU A 221 7.03 17.34 1.47
N VAL A 222 6.90 16.24 2.21
CA VAL A 222 6.09 16.27 3.45
C VAL A 222 6.91 16.86 4.62
N GLY A 223 6.37 17.86 5.33
CA GLY A 223 6.89 18.33 6.62
C GLY A 223 7.70 19.65 6.59
N PRO A 224 7.86 20.32 7.75
CA PRO A 224 8.47 21.65 7.81
C PRO A 224 10.00 21.58 7.58
N ASN A 225 10.50 22.35 6.60
CA ASN A 225 11.92 22.59 6.32
C ASN A 225 12.77 21.39 5.88
N LYS A 226 12.17 20.32 5.34
CA LYS A 226 12.91 19.22 4.72
C LYS A 226 12.29 18.86 3.38
N THR A 227 13.06 19.05 2.31
CA THR A 227 12.73 18.44 1.03
C THR A 227 13.05 16.95 1.14
N PHE A 228 12.04 16.13 1.42
CA PHE A 228 12.14 14.70 1.28
C PHE A 228 11.13 14.20 0.25
N TRP A 229 11.55 13.24 -0.56
CA TRP A 229 10.64 12.45 -1.39
C TRP A 229 10.73 11.02 -0.91
N ALA A 230 9.58 10.41 -0.66
CA ALA A 230 9.50 9.02 -0.27
C ALA A 230 8.53 8.31 -1.21
N THR A 231 8.99 7.24 -1.84
CA THR A 231 8.14 6.37 -2.65
C THR A 231 8.08 5.01 -1.99
N LEU A 232 6.86 4.54 -1.76
CA LEU A 232 6.55 3.23 -1.23
C LEU A 232 5.87 2.40 -2.33
N LYS A 233 6.63 1.51 -2.97
CA LYS A 233 6.09 0.58 -3.97
C LYS A 233 5.70 -0.71 -3.28
N ILE A 234 4.47 -1.17 -3.47
CA ILE A 234 3.91 -2.33 -2.78
C ILE A 234 3.45 -3.35 -3.81
N ASN A 235 4.03 -4.54 -3.74
CA ASN A 235 3.60 -5.69 -4.52
C ASN A 235 2.95 -6.71 -3.58
N THR A 236 1.65 -6.91 -3.73
CA THR A 236 0.96 -8.00 -3.04
C THR A 236 1.34 -9.32 -3.71
N ILE A 237 1.95 -10.25 -2.95
CA ILE A 237 2.49 -11.49 -3.53
C ILE A 237 1.38 -12.57 -3.52
N ASN A 238 1.03 -13.07 -4.70
CA ASN A 238 0.29 -14.33 -4.82
C ASN A 238 1.26 -15.52 -4.76
N VAL A 239 0.83 -16.61 -4.12
CA VAL A 239 1.67 -17.75 -3.68
C VAL A 239 2.39 -18.48 -4.83
N GLU A 240 2.04 -18.22 -6.09
CA GLU A 240 2.56 -18.94 -7.25
C GLU A 240 3.94 -18.45 -7.73
N GLU A 241 4.38 -17.24 -7.38
CA GLU A 241 5.68 -16.69 -7.83
C GLU A 241 6.88 -17.06 -6.95
N ILE A 242 6.66 -17.57 -5.73
CA ILE A 242 7.75 -17.87 -4.79
C ILE A 242 8.49 -19.15 -5.21
N ASN A 243 7.81 -20.08 -5.88
CA ASN A 243 8.42 -21.34 -6.33
C ASN A 243 9.24 -21.22 -7.63
N ALA A 244 9.15 -20.08 -8.34
CA ALA A 244 9.85 -19.88 -9.60
C ALA A 244 11.27 -19.31 -9.43
N ASN A 245 11.54 -18.57 -8.34
CA ASN A 245 12.85 -17.95 -8.11
C ASN A 245 13.73 -18.67 -7.08
N GLU A 246 13.23 -19.69 -6.37
CA GLU A 246 14.05 -20.52 -5.45
C GLU A 246 14.46 -21.88 -6.07
N ASN A 247 13.98 -22.22 -7.27
CA ASN A 247 14.41 -23.41 -8.02
C ASN A 247 15.16 -23.09 -9.34
N GLY A 248 15.48 -21.82 -9.58
CA GLY A 248 16.33 -21.41 -10.70
C GLY A 248 17.80 -21.68 -10.36
N GLN A 249 18.29 -22.83 -10.80
CA GLN A 249 19.71 -23.17 -10.90
C GLN A 249 20.55 -22.08 -11.57
#